data_AF-A0AA86NZ23-F1
#
_entry.id   AF-A0AA86NZ23-F1
#
_cell.length_a   1.000
_cell.length_b   1.000
_cell.length_c   1.000
_cell.angle_alpha   90.00
_cell.angle_beta   90.00
_cell.angle_gamma   90.00
#
_symmetry.space_group_name_H-M   'P 1'
#
loop_
_entity.id
_entity.type
_entity.pdbx_description
1 polymer ?
#
loop_
_entity_poly.entity_id
_entity_poly.type
_entity_poly.pdbx_seq_one_letter_code
_entity_poly.pdbx_strand_id
1 'polypeptide(L)'
;MQIQEQLLENIQLIQAVHAVYHEILDVQHKDAMRRRWTKSEDDLLCLAIHIFGSDDLTKLSSVVLSKSEKQIYFRLRYINANENVLSSILNQ
;
A
#
# COMPACT_ATOMS: atom_id res chain seq x y z
N MET A 1 -20.62 -29.39 -11.88
CA MET A 1 -19.24 -29.83 -11.61
C MET A 1 -18.23 -29.20 -12.58
N GLN A 2 -18.40 -29.35 -13.90
CA GLN A 2 -17.45 -28.88 -14.91
C GLN A 2 -17.13 -27.36 -14.89
N ILE A 3 -18.11 -26.51 -14.55
CA ILE A 3 -17.92 -25.04 -14.47
C ILE A 3 -17.05 -24.63 -13.27
N GLN A 4 -17.18 -25.31 -12.13
CA GLN A 4 -16.40 -24.98 -10.93
C GLN A 4 -14.93 -25.37 -11.09
N GLU A 5 -14.69 -26.48 -11.78
CA GLU A 5 -13.35 -26.95 -12.14
C GLU A 5 -12.67 -25.98 -13.11
N GLN A 6 -13.38 -25.53 -14.15
CA GLN A 6 -12.87 -24.50 -15.07
C GLN A 6 -12.58 -23.17 -14.35
N LEU A 7 -13.42 -22.78 -13.39
CA LEU A 7 -13.21 -21.55 -12.62
C LEU A 7 -11.95 -21.66 -11.74
N LEU A 8 -11.73 -22.83 -11.13
CA LEU A 8 -10.55 -23.08 -10.31
C LEU A 8 -9.27 -23.04 -11.15
N GLU A 9 -9.29 -23.65 -12.33
CA GLU A 9 -8.18 -23.63 -13.29
C GLU A 9 -7.87 -22.20 -13.77
N ASN A 10 -8.90 -21.41 -14.06
CA ASN A 10 -8.75 -20.00 -14.44
C ASN A 10 -8.14 -19.16 -13.31
N ILE A 11 -8.52 -19.40 -12.05
CA ILE A 11 -7.95 -18.71 -10.89
C ILE A 11 -6.47 -19.08 -10.73
N GLN A 12 -6.12 -20.36 -10.88
CA GLN A 12 -4.73 -20.82 -10.82
C GLN A 12 -3.88 -20.22 -11.95
N LEU A 13 -4.43 -20.13 -13.17
CA LEU A 13 -3.78 -19.48 -14.30
C LEU A 13 -3.54 -17.99 -14.04
N ILE A 14 -4.52 -17.26 -13.49
CA ILE A 14 -4.35 -15.84 -13.13
C ILE A 14 -3.28 -15.68 -12.05
N GLN A 15 -3.27 -16.54 -11.04
CA GLN A 15 -2.26 -16.52 -9.97
C GLN A 15 -0.85 -16.79 -10.50
N ALA A 16 -0.70 -17.76 -11.40
CA ALA A 16 0.57 -18.08 -12.04
C ALA A 16 1.05 -16.93 -12.93
N VAL A 17 0.16 -16.34 -13.74
CA VAL A 17 0.46 -15.16 -14.56
C VAL A 17 0.86 -13.98 -13.68
N HIS A 18 0.20 -13.77 -12.54
CA HIS A 18 0.54 -12.71 -11.61
C HIS A 18 1.92 -12.94 -10.96
N ALA A 19 2.25 -14.17 -10.59
CA ALA A 19 3.56 -14.54 -10.05
C ALA A 19 4.68 -14.33 -11.09
N VAL A 20 4.46 -14.76 -12.33
CA VAL A 20 5.39 -14.55 -13.45
C VAL A 20 5.49 -13.06 -13.80
N TYR A 21 4.39 -12.32 -13.78
CA TYR A 21 4.38 -10.87 -13.99
C TYR A 21 5.17 -10.13 -12.90
N HIS A 22 5.08 -10.58 -11.65
CA HIS A 22 5.88 -10.05 -10.54
C HIS A 22 7.37 -10.41 -10.62
N GLU A 23 7.71 -11.54 -11.23
CA GLU A 23 9.10 -11.97 -11.45
C GLU A 23 9.74 -11.25 -12.65
N ILE A 24 8.96 -10.99 -13.70
CA ILE A 24 9.39 -10.31 -14.94
C ILE A 24 9.47 -8.77 -14.77
N LEU A 25 8.67 -8.19 -13.86
CA LEU A 25 8.76 -6.76 -13.57
C LEU A 25 10.03 -6.44 -12.75
N ASP A 26 11.06 -6.11 -13.53
CA ASP A 26 12.38 -5.59 -13.18
C ASP A 26 12.37 -4.65 -11.96
N VAL A 27 13.51 -4.57 -11.27
CA VAL A 27 13.78 -3.77 -10.05
C VAL A 27 13.19 -2.36 -10.09
N GLN A 28 13.07 -1.76 -11.29
CA GLN A 28 12.39 -0.48 -11.54
C GLN A 28 10.91 -0.43 -11.13
N HIS A 29 10.13 -1.50 -11.28
CA HIS A 29 8.70 -1.51 -10.90
C HIS A 29 8.52 -1.64 -9.38
N LYS A 30 9.36 -2.44 -8.72
CA LYS A 30 9.46 -2.44 -7.24
C LYS A 30 9.87 -1.07 -6.72
N ASP A 31 10.80 -0.41 -7.39
CA ASP A 31 11.22 0.96 -7.05
C ASP A 31 10.15 2.01 -7.38
N ALA A 32 9.38 1.85 -8.46
CA ALA A 32 8.27 2.73 -8.81
C ALA A 32 7.10 2.60 -7.82
N MET A 33 6.76 1.37 -7.41
CA MET A 33 5.75 1.09 -6.36
C MET A 33 6.25 1.51 -4.97
N ARG A 34 7.56 1.41 -4.68
CA ARG A 34 8.15 2.02 -3.48
C ARG A 34 8.09 3.55 -3.53
N ARG A 35 8.29 4.18 -4.69
CA ARG A 35 8.36 5.64 -4.83
C ARG A 35 7.00 6.34 -4.79
N ARG A 36 5.94 5.73 -5.33
CA ARG A 36 4.61 6.38 -5.39
C ARG A 36 3.71 5.87 -4.26
N TRP A 37 3.09 6.80 -3.54
CA TRP A 37 2.04 6.49 -2.57
C TRP A 37 0.73 6.25 -3.32
N THR A 38 0.13 5.09 -3.07
CA THR A 38 -1.22 4.76 -3.54
C THR A 38 -2.25 5.23 -2.53
N LYS A 39 -3.51 5.39 -2.97
CA LYS A 39 -4.61 5.77 -2.07
C LYS A 39 -4.77 4.78 -0.92
N SER A 40 -4.71 3.48 -1.18
CA SER A 40 -4.81 2.44 -0.14
C SER A 40 -3.67 2.50 0.87
N GLU A 41 -2.46 2.88 0.44
CA GLU A 41 -1.33 3.08 1.36
C GLU A 41 -1.52 4.34 2.23
N ASP A 42 -2.06 5.41 1.66
CA ASP A 42 -2.42 6.61 2.43
C ASP A 42 -3.55 6.32 3.43
N ASP A 43 -4.58 5.58 3.02
CA ASP A 43 -5.70 5.19 3.89
C ASP A 43 -5.21 4.34 5.08
N LEU A 44 -4.32 3.36 4.82
CA LEU A 44 -3.67 2.56 5.87
C LEU A 44 -2.78 3.41 6.78
N LEU A 45 -2.04 4.36 6.23
CA LEU A 45 -1.21 5.27 7.02
C LEU A 45 -2.10 6.16 7.92
N CYS A 46 -3.19 6.72 7.40
CA CYS A 46 -4.14 7.52 8.18
C CYS A 46 -4.75 6.72 9.32
N LEU A 47 -5.17 5.47 9.05
CA LEU A 47 -5.68 4.58 10.08
C LEU A 47 -4.62 4.28 11.15
N ALA A 48 -3.38 4.01 10.74
CA ALA A 48 -2.28 3.73 11.66
C ALA A 48 -1.95 4.94 12.55
N ILE A 49 -1.96 6.16 11.99
CA ILE A 49 -1.80 7.41 12.75
C ILE A 49 -2.94 7.57 13.75
N HIS A 50 -4.18 7.26 13.36
CA HIS A 50 -5.32 7.36 14.25
C HIS A 50 -5.23 6.40 15.44
N ILE A 51 -4.70 5.18 15.22
CA ILE A 51 -4.59 4.15 16.27
C ILE A 51 -3.37 4.37 17.16
N PHE A 52 -2.20 4.69 16.58
CA PHE A 52 -0.91 4.69 17.29
C PHE A 52 -0.31 6.08 17.51
N GLY A 53 -0.84 7.11 16.85
CA GLY A 53 -0.21 8.42 16.73
C GLY A 53 0.85 8.48 15.62
N SER A 54 1.34 9.68 15.32
CA SER A 54 2.33 9.93 14.25
C SER A 54 3.80 9.71 14.66
N ASP A 55 4.05 9.47 15.96
CA ASP A 55 5.40 9.55 16.53
C ASP A 55 6.16 8.22 16.45
N ASP A 56 5.45 7.10 16.32
CA ASP A 56 6.02 5.75 16.32
C ASP A 56 6.11 5.18 14.90
N LEU A 57 7.14 5.61 14.15
CA LEU A 57 7.34 5.23 12.75
C LEU A 57 7.47 3.71 12.54
N THR A 58 8.03 3.00 13.52
CA THR A 58 8.19 1.54 13.46
C THR A 58 6.83 0.86 13.47
N LYS A 59 5.89 1.30 14.32
CA LYS A 59 4.50 0.82 14.29
C LYS A 59 3.76 1.23 13.03
N LEU A 60 3.99 2.43 12.51
CA LEU A 60 3.37 2.82 11.24
C LEU A 60 3.89 1.96 10.08
N SER A 61 5.18 1.64 10.06
CA SER A 61 5.80 0.78 9.04
C SER A 61 5.37 -0.68 9.12
N SER A 62 5.00 -1.17 10.31
CA SER A 62 4.44 -2.51 10.44
C SER A 62 3.02 -2.64 9.89
N VAL A 63 2.28 -1.53 9.76
CA VAL A 63 0.97 -1.48 9.10
C VAL A 63 1.13 -1.28 7.59
N VAL A 64 1.98 -0.33 7.17
CA VAL A 64 2.23 -0.03 5.74
C VAL A 64 3.46 -0.79 5.25
N LEU A 65 3.34 -2.13 5.15
CA LEU A 65 4.45 -3.05 4.86
C LEU A 65 5.20 -2.77 3.54
N SER A 66 4.56 -2.06 2.61
CA SER A 66 5.15 -1.67 1.32
C SER A 66 6.08 -0.45 1.41
N LYS A 67 6.11 0.26 2.54
CA LYS A 67 6.88 1.50 2.74
C LYS A 67 7.80 1.38 3.96
N SER A 68 8.99 1.96 3.85
CA SER A 68 9.92 2.03 4.99
C SER A 68 9.60 3.22 5.90
N GLU A 69 10.08 3.16 7.15
CA GLU A 69 9.97 4.25 8.14
C GLU A 69 10.38 5.61 7.56
N LYS A 70 11.47 5.65 6.78
CA LYS A 70 11.97 6.86 6.11
C LYS A 70 10.95 7.43 5.13
N GLN A 71 10.27 6.56 4.37
CA GLN A 71 9.24 6.99 3.41
C GLN A 71 7.99 7.49 4.12
N ILE A 72 7.58 6.82 5.20
CA ILE A 72 6.46 7.23 6.06
C ILE A 72 6.74 8.60 6.66
N TYR A 73 7.95 8.82 7.21
CA TYR A 73 8.37 10.11 7.74
C TYR A 73 8.23 11.26 6.74
N PHE A 74 8.73 11.07 5.50
CA PHE A 74 8.59 12.10 4.46
C PHE A 74 7.13 12.31 4.04
N ARG A 75 6.33 11.25 4.01
CA ARG A 75 4.90 11.35 3.71
C ARG A 75 4.13 12.12 4.77
N LEU A 76 4.39 11.84 6.06
CA LEU A 76 3.80 12.57 7.18
C LEU A 76 4.15 14.06 7.13
N ARG A 77 5.42 14.40 6.88
CA ARG A 77 5.82 15.80 6.70
C ARG A 77 5.12 16.46 5.52
N TYR A 78 4.95 15.75 4.41
CA TYR A 78 4.19 16.25 3.27
C TYR A 78 2.72 16.47 3.62
N ILE A 79 2.07 15.52 4.30
CA ILE A 79 0.66 15.63 4.71
C ILE A 79 0.46 16.81 5.67
N ASN A 80 1.30 16.95 6.70
CA ASN A 80 1.20 18.03 7.68
C ASN A 80 1.49 19.40 7.04
N ALA A 81 2.41 19.47 6.07
CA ALA A 81 2.67 20.71 5.33
C ALA A 81 1.53 21.08 4.36
N ASN A 82 0.65 20.13 4.03
CA ASN A 82 -0.51 20.30 3.14
C ASN A 82 -1.81 20.04 3.91
N GLU A 83 -1.96 20.66 5.09
CA GLU A 83 -3.01 20.53 6.12
C GLU A 83 -4.50 20.60 5.65
N ASN A 84 -4.77 20.69 4.35
CA ASN A 84 -6.10 20.58 3.74
C ASN A 84 -6.53 19.13 3.41
N VAL A 85 -5.66 18.12 3.56
CA VAL A 85 -6.00 16.73 3.20
C VAL A 85 -6.56 15.93 4.39
N LEU A 86 -6.03 16.10 5.59
CA LEU A 86 -6.50 15.38 6.80
C LEU A 86 -7.89 15.84 7.24
N SER A 87 -8.19 17.14 7.11
CA SER A 87 -9.50 17.72 7.44
C SER A 87 -10.60 17.30 6.47
N SER A 88 -10.26 16.90 5.24
CA SER A 88 -11.22 16.38 4.25
C SER A 88 -11.52 14.89 4.40
N ILE A 89 -10.61 14.10 5.01
CA ILE A 89 -10.75 12.64 5.14
C ILE A 89 -11.38 12.25 6.48
N LEU A 90 -11.17 13.04 7.54
CA LEU A 90 -11.74 12.78 8.88
C LEU A 90 -13.12 13.43 9.11
N ASN A 91 -13.61 14.28 8.21
CA ASN A 91 -14.92 14.97 8.32
C ASN A 91 -15.96 14.51 7.28
N GLN A 92 -15.83 13.30 6.71
CA GLN A 92 -16.87 12.68 5.88
C GLN A 92 -17.55 11.51 6.61
#